data_AF-A0A3B9BDT9-F1
#
_entry.id   AF-A0A3B9BDT9-F1
#
_cell.length_a   1.000
_cell.length_b   1.000
_cell.length_c   1.000
_cell.angle_alpha   90.00
_cell.angle_beta   90.00
_cell.angle_gamma   90.00
#
_symmetry.space_group_name_H-M   'P 1'
#
loop_
_entity.id
_entity.type
_entity.pdbx_description
1 polymer ?
#
loop_
_entity_poly.entity_id
_entity_poly.type
_entity_poly.pdbx_seq_one_letter_code
_entity_poly.pdbx_strand_id
1 'polypeptide(L)'
;YAFRLHPHKKGERKVISTCDGKKTLAISIKVGEKEQVRVPLGKFTTHSATPEMKNLSGVFKKSPKGILRVWYSVDDNRIPILIKSKVVVGSFTAKLRKALGVVY
;
A
#
# COMPACT_ATOMS: atom_id res chain seq x y z
N TYR A 1 -4.54 3.98 5.05
CA TYR A 1 -5.65 4.34 4.15
C TYR A 1 -5.50 5.74 3.53
N ALA A 2 -5.03 6.76 4.28
CA ALA A 2 -4.86 8.14 3.81
C ALA A 2 -4.17 8.34 2.45
N PHE A 3 -3.24 7.45 2.05
CA PHE A 3 -2.61 7.48 0.73
C PHE A 3 -3.62 7.51 -0.43
N ARG A 4 -4.76 6.80 -0.30
CA ARG A 4 -5.83 6.72 -1.30
C ARG A 4 -6.41 8.08 -1.67
N LEU A 5 -6.47 9.01 -0.72
CA LEU A 5 -7.10 10.33 -0.89
C LEU A 5 -6.31 11.27 -1.80
N HIS A 6 -5.04 10.92 -2.10
CA HIS A 6 -4.15 11.79 -2.82
C HIS A 6 -3.87 11.23 -4.22
N PRO A 7 -4.18 11.96 -5.30
CA PRO A 7 -3.78 11.57 -6.66
C PRO A 7 -2.27 11.41 -6.72
N HIS A 8 -1.79 10.30 -7.25
CA HIS A 8 -0.36 9.98 -7.28
C HIS A 8 0.07 9.61 -8.68
N LYS A 9 1.28 10.05 -9.06
CA LYS A 9 1.90 9.74 -10.34
C LYS A 9 2.98 8.67 -10.18
N LYS A 10 3.28 7.99 -11.28
CA LYS A 10 4.35 7.00 -11.36
C LYS A 10 5.68 7.58 -10.87
N GLY A 11 6.43 6.82 -10.07
CA GLY A 11 7.76 7.20 -9.61
C GLY A 11 7.78 8.30 -8.53
N GLU A 12 6.61 8.79 -8.11
CA GLU A 12 6.50 9.82 -7.10
C GLU A 12 6.90 9.30 -5.71
N ARG A 13 7.54 10.15 -4.93
CA ARG A 13 7.80 9.93 -3.50
C ARG A 13 6.91 10.87 -2.70
N LYS A 14 6.05 10.32 -1.85
CA LYS A 14 5.13 11.10 -1.02
C LYS A 14 5.44 10.93 0.45
N VAL A 15 5.46 12.02 1.19
CA VAL A 15 5.49 11.99 2.65
C VAL A 15 4.06 12.13 3.15
N ILE A 16 3.60 11.17 3.96
CA ILE A 16 2.32 11.28 4.67
C ILE A 16 2.56 11.18 6.17
N SER A 17 1.88 12.01 6.94
CA SER A 17 1.86 11.90 8.39
C SER A 17 0.89 10.80 8.79
N THR A 18 1.37 9.86 9.61
CA THR A 18 0.59 8.76 10.17
C THR A 18 0.72 8.76 11.68
N CYS A 19 -0.31 8.34 12.42
CA CYS A 19 -0.24 8.18 13.86
C CYS A 19 -0.41 6.71 14.21
N ASP A 20 0.41 6.19 15.12
CA ASP A 20 0.33 4.82 15.63
C ASP A 20 -0.43 4.72 16.97
N GLY A 21 -1.12 5.79 17.36
CA GLY A 21 -1.81 5.93 18.65
C GLY A 21 -0.92 6.47 19.77
N LYS A 22 0.40 6.59 19.57
CA LYS A 22 1.33 7.19 20.54
C LYS A 22 2.11 8.37 19.96
N LYS A 23 2.50 8.29 18.69
CA LYS A 23 3.34 9.29 18.02
C LYS A 23 2.88 9.50 16.59
N THR A 24 2.99 10.74 16.13
CA THR A 24 2.86 11.09 14.72
C THR A 24 4.21 10.89 14.03
N LEU A 25 4.21 10.13 12.95
CA LEU A 25 5.37 9.72 12.19
C LEU A 25 5.17 10.11 10.73
N ALA A 26 6.12 10.86 10.19
CA ALA A 26 6.19 11.13 8.75
C ALA A 26 6.79 9.91 8.05
N ILE A 27 5.97 9.25 7.22
CA ILE A 27 6.41 8.11 6.42
C ILE A 27 6.53 8.51 4.96
N SER A 28 7.67 8.18 4.37
CA SER A 28 7.90 8.30 2.94
C SER A 28 7.37 7.06 2.22
N ILE A 29 6.55 7.26 1.20
CA ILE A 29 5.97 6.23 0.35
C ILE A 29 6.54 6.40 -1.05
N LYS A 30 7.15 5.34 -1.56
CA LYS A 30 7.57 5.24 -2.95
C LYS A 30 6.46 4.63 -3.78
N VAL A 31 6.03 5.35 -4.81
CA VAL A 31 5.09 4.86 -5.82
C VAL A 31 5.88 4.13 -6.90
N GLY A 32 5.52 2.88 -7.12
CA GLY A 32 6.09 2.01 -8.13
C GLY A 32 5.52 2.27 -9.53
N GLU A 33 6.07 1.50 -10.45
CA GLU A 33 5.66 1.46 -11.84
C GLU A 33 4.21 0.97 -12.01
N LYS A 34 3.63 1.22 -13.18
CA LYS A 34 2.30 0.72 -13.54
C LYS A 34 2.42 -0.78 -13.85
N GLU A 35 1.62 -1.60 -13.19
CA GLU A 35 1.67 -3.06 -13.36
C GLU A 35 0.28 -3.71 -13.37
N GLN A 36 0.14 -4.80 -14.13
CA GLN A 36 -1.09 -5.59 -14.20
C GLN A 36 -1.11 -6.63 -13.08
N VAL A 37 -2.16 -6.60 -12.26
CA VAL A 37 -2.33 -7.50 -11.12
C VAL A 37 -3.61 -8.31 -11.30
N ARG A 38 -3.51 -9.64 -11.16
CA ARG A 38 -4.64 -10.56 -11.20
C ARG A 38 -5.04 -10.97 -9.78
N VAL A 39 -6.30 -10.75 -9.44
CA VAL A 39 -6.94 -11.12 -8.17
C VAL A 39 -8.25 -11.87 -8.46
N PRO A 40 -8.90 -12.49 -7.45
CA PRO A 40 -10.16 -13.19 -7.68
C PRO A 40 -11.26 -12.33 -8.31
N LEU A 41 -11.30 -11.03 -8.03
CA LEU A 41 -12.27 -10.12 -8.65
C LEU A 41 -11.99 -9.86 -10.15
N GLY A 42 -10.74 -10.02 -10.62
CA GLY A 42 -10.39 -9.72 -12.00
C GLY A 42 -8.93 -9.30 -12.21
N LYS A 43 -8.67 -8.68 -13.36
CA LYS A 43 -7.37 -8.08 -13.70
C LYS A 43 -7.47 -6.57 -13.57
N PHE A 44 -6.52 -5.97 -12.86
CA PHE A 44 -6.49 -4.54 -12.61
C PHE A 44 -5.14 -3.98 -13.01
N THR A 45 -5.19 -2.79 -13.57
CA THR A 45 -4.00 -1.98 -13.75
C THR A 45 -3.76 -1.17 -12.48
N THR A 46 -2.54 -1.25 -11.93
CA THR A 46 -2.26 -0.76 -10.59
C THR A 46 -0.94 0.02 -10.49
N HIS A 47 -0.84 0.84 -9.44
CA HIS A 47 0.43 1.36 -8.92
C HIS A 47 0.71 0.73 -7.55
N SER A 48 1.94 0.27 -7.35
CA SER A 48 2.37 -0.16 -6.01
C SER A 48 2.80 1.02 -5.15
N ALA A 49 2.48 0.97 -3.87
CA ALA A 49 2.89 1.93 -2.86
C ALA A 49 3.67 1.16 -1.78
N THR A 50 4.94 1.52 -1.60
CA THR A 50 5.82 0.89 -0.62
C THR A 50 6.32 1.97 0.35
N PRO A 51 5.96 1.92 1.65
CA PRO A 51 6.51 2.82 2.64
C PRO A 51 7.93 2.42 3.04
N GLU A 52 8.72 3.41 3.46
CA GLU A 52 10.01 3.17 4.08
C GLU A 52 9.84 2.64 5.50
N MET A 53 10.39 1.46 5.74
CA MET A 53 10.24 0.74 7.01
C MET A 53 10.90 1.42 8.21
N LYS A 54 11.94 2.22 7.97
CA LYS A 54 12.76 2.83 9.03
C LYS A 54 11.94 3.68 10.00
N ASN A 55 10.88 4.34 9.51
CA ASN A 55 10.06 5.25 10.30
C ASN A 55 8.74 4.62 10.77
N LEU A 56 8.50 3.33 10.48
CA LEU A 56 7.31 2.63 10.94
C LEU A 56 7.56 2.03 12.34
N SER A 57 6.60 2.21 13.25
CA SER A 57 6.64 1.67 14.60
C SER A 57 6.11 0.23 14.66
N GLY A 58 6.00 -0.33 15.87
CA GLY A 58 5.46 -1.67 16.09
C GLY A 58 6.29 -2.79 15.47
N VAL A 59 5.59 -3.76 14.85
CA VAL A 59 6.20 -4.98 14.26
C VAL A 59 7.16 -4.65 13.11
N PHE A 60 6.96 -3.53 12.43
CA PHE A 60 7.80 -3.09 11.32
C PHE A 60 9.15 -2.52 11.78
N LYS A 61 9.22 -1.84 12.94
CA LYS A 61 10.49 -1.38 13.53
C LYS A 61 11.44 -2.55 13.82
N LYS A 62 10.88 -3.68 14.26
CA LYS A 62 11.63 -4.92 14.50
C LYS A 62 12.02 -5.66 13.21
N SER A 63 11.53 -5.19 12.05
CA SER A 63 11.71 -5.81 10.75
C SER A 63 12.27 -4.80 9.73
N PRO A 64 13.52 -4.34 9.86
CA PRO A 64 14.10 -3.32 8.96
C PRO A 64 14.20 -3.78 7.50
N LYS A 65 14.28 -5.11 7.26
CA LYS A 65 14.18 -5.75 5.94
C LYS A 65 12.75 -6.19 5.59
N GLY A 66 11.77 -5.75 6.38
CA GLY A 66 10.37 -6.03 6.16
C GLY A 66 9.88 -5.44 4.84
N ILE A 67 8.85 -6.05 4.29
CA ILE A 67 8.19 -5.61 3.06
C ILE A 67 6.73 -5.33 3.42
N LEU A 68 6.23 -4.19 3.00
CA LEU A 68 4.81 -3.86 2.97
C LEU A 68 4.60 -3.19 1.63
N ARG A 69 3.81 -3.80 0.77
CA ARG A 69 3.47 -3.24 -0.53
C ARG A 69 1.99 -3.35 -0.73
N VAL A 70 1.39 -2.23 -1.11
CA VAL A 70 -0.04 -2.12 -1.42
C VAL A 70 -0.17 -1.70 -2.86
N TRP A 71 -0.94 -2.44 -3.65
CA TRP A 71 -1.26 -2.10 -5.03
C TRP A 71 -2.61 -1.40 -5.04
N TYR A 72 -2.65 -0.20 -5.59
CA TYR A 72 -3.87 0.58 -5.77
C TYR A 72 -4.27 0.58 -7.24
N SER A 73 -5.58 0.55 -7.52
CA SER A 73 -6.08 0.78 -8.88
C SER A 73 -5.67 2.15 -9.39
N VAL A 74 -5.50 2.28 -10.71
CA VAL A 74 -5.12 3.56 -11.36
C VAL A 74 -6.33 4.43 -11.74
N ASP A 75 -7.54 3.94 -11.54
CA ASP A 75 -8.79 4.69 -11.72
C ASP A 75 -9.01 5.72 -10.59
N ASP A 76 -10.07 6.53 -10.70
CA ASP A 76 -10.36 7.57 -9.71
C ASP A 76 -10.64 7.04 -8.31
N ASN A 77 -11.10 5.79 -8.21
CA ASN A 77 -11.40 5.15 -6.93
C ASN A 77 -10.13 4.83 -6.14
N ARG A 78 -9.00 4.51 -6.79
CA ARG A 78 -7.71 4.16 -6.15
C ARG A 78 -7.87 3.14 -5.03
N ILE A 79 -8.62 2.07 -5.25
CA ILE A 79 -8.88 1.07 -4.22
C ILE A 79 -7.68 0.13 -4.08
N PRO A 80 -7.40 -0.41 -2.87
CA PRO A 80 -6.37 -1.44 -2.71
C PRO A 80 -6.81 -2.75 -3.37
N ILE A 81 -6.06 -3.20 -4.38
CA ILE A 81 -6.30 -4.44 -5.14
C ILE A 81 -5.56 -5.63 -4.51
N LEU A 82 -4.31 -5.42 -4.10
CA LEU A 82 -3.43 -6.44 -3.55
C LEU A 82 -2.62 -5.83 -2.40
N ILE A 83 -2.40 -6.61 -1.35
CA ILE A 83 -1.47 -6.26 -0.27
C ILE A 83 -0.55 -7.45 -0.06
N LYS A 84 0.75 -7.20 0.00
CA LYS A 84 1.75 -8.18 0.43
C LYS A 84 2.54 -7.60 1.59
N SER A 85 2.70 -8.39 2.62
CA SER A 85 3.53 -8.04 3.78
C SER A 85 4.42 -9.21 4.17
N LYS A 86 5.67 -8.91 4.54
CA LYS A 86 6.61 -9.86 5.13
C LYS A 86 7.39 -9.12 6.22
N VAL A 87 7.32 -9.63 7.44
CA VAL A 87 7.98 -9.12 8.63
C VAL A 87 8.65 -10.29 9.37
N VAL A 88 9.41 -10.01 10.42
CA VAL A 88 10.11 -11.06 11.20
C VAL A 88 9.13 -12.10 11.76
N VAL A 89 7.92 -11.68 12.14
CA VAL A 89 6.91 -12.55 12.75
C VAL A 89 5.97 -13.23 11.74
N GLY A 90 6.22 -13.10 10.44
CA GLY A 90 5.44 -13.80 9.41
C GLY A 90 5.18 -12.99 8.14
N SER A 91 4.31 -13.52 7.29
CA SER A 91 3.93 -12.88 6.03
C SER A 91 2.47 -13.11 5.73
N PHE A 92 1.86 -12.16 5.01
CA PHE A 92 0.50 -12.33 4.51
C PHE A 92 0.35 -11.73 3.12
N THR A 93 -0.63 -12.25 2.37
CA THR A 93 -1.07 -11.71 1.09
C THR A 93 -2.58 -11.55 1.11
N ALA A 94 -3.08 -10.34 0.92
CA ALA A 94 -4.52 -10.07 0.79
C ALA A 94 -4.83 -9.73 -0.66
N LYS A 95 -5.82 -10.42 -1.26
CA LYS A 95 -6.27 -10.21 -2.65
C LYS A 95 -7.73 -9.75 -2.65
N LEU A 96 -8.06 -8.74 -3.45
CA LEU A 96 -9.43 -8.26 -3.58
C LEU A 96 -10.36 -9.35 -4.17
N ARG A 97 -11.44 -9.67 -3.44
CA ARG A 97 -12.45 -10.65 -3.88
C ARG A 97 -13.76 -10.00 -4.32
N LYS A 98 -14.18 -8.90 -3.68
CA LYS A 98 -15.43 -8.18 -3.97
C LYS A 98 -15.27 -6.71 -3.58
N ALA A 99 -15.88 -5.82 -4.36
CA ALA A 99 -16.02 -4.41 -4.04
C ALA A 99 -17.51 -4.04 -4.16
N LEU A 100 -18.03 -3.24 -3.22
CA LEU A 100 -19.42 -2.77 -3.19
C LEU A 100 -19.39 -1.23 -3.16
N GLY A 101 -20.34 -0.58 -3.84
CA GLY A 101 -20.40 0.89 -3.94
C GLY A 101 -19.34 1.50 -4.87
N VAL A 102 -18.63 0.67 -5.62
CA VAL A 102 -17.68 1.04 -6.68
C VAL A 102 -17.81 0.03 -7.81
N VAL A 103 -17.97 0.51 -9.04
CA VAL A 103 -18.20 -0.31 -10.22
C VAL A 103 -16.87 -0.86 -10.75
N TYR A 104 -16.81 -2.18 -10.93
CA TYR A 104 -15.64 -2.93 -11.43
C TYR A 104 -16.07 -4.16 -12.20
#